data_AF-A0A5B1BGS0-F1
#
_entry.id   AF-A0A5B1BGS0-F1
#
_cell.length_a   1.000
_cell.length_b   1.000
_cell.length_c   1.000
_cell.angle_alpha   90.00
_cell.angle_beta   90.00
_cell.angle_gamma   90.00
#
_symmetry.space_group_name_H-M   'P 1'
#
loop_
_entity.id
_entity.type
_entity.pdbx_description
1 polymer ?
#
loop_
_entity_poly.entity_id
_entity_poly.type
_entity_poly.pdbx_seq_one_letter_code
_entity_poly.pdbx_strand_id
1 'polypeptide(L)'
;MYKTILKPNSIKKSLLVLTIALGMFSCEKESINTTTQETSFVNESPKIEDGMFSFDDWQEFRDLYNKFAELDTEQLISQSFYRYDKGFETSPAILGILNDDNQFIVTDKIIWFNEGKFYELEDDRAIDFQKSNMTNLREVGSVSYSPVNVEGSDSSKSSVVLSNQHRFNKQRYVEDCGSGKVQGPSPRQFKYVHEVYHELLVTPAPLPISQFSLWLRVKLEYNHKRRKWRHSGEGREISININNNSFLENNRPYPDDYNRRSVVFSSDCATHQVILLNRVTVAAAPYNSHWNINVSGTITEKMLGDVEGNRWKDEIYWD
;
A
#
# COMPACT_ATOMS: atom_id res chain seq x y z
N MET A 1 -36.33 57.79 12.72
CA MET A 1 -37.33 56.92 13.38
C MET A 1 -38.33 56.44 12.33
N TYR A 2 -38.41 55.13 12.17
CA TYR A 2 -39.31 54.28 11.36
C TYR A 2 -39.81 54.75 9.97
N LYS A 3 -39.26 54.08 8.94
CA LYS A 3 -39.82 53.84 7.61
C LYS A 3 -40.96 52.82 7.68
N THR A 4 -42.04 53.03 6.92
CA THR A 4 -42.91 51.94 6.43
C THR A 4 -43.51 52.28 5.04
N ILE A 5 -43.00 51.56 4.02
CA ILE A 5 -43.67 50.83 2.92
C ILE A 5 -44.72 51.56 2.04
N LEU A 6 -44.54 51.50 0.70
CA LEU A 6 -45.45 50.79 -0.23
C LEU A 6 -44.89 50.68 -1.67
N LYS A 7 -45.28 49.58 -2.32
CA LYS A 7 -44.83 48.93 -3.57
C LYS A 7 -45.08 49.73 -4.86
N PRO A 8 -44.50 49.30 -6.00
CA PRO A 8 -45.31 48.60 -7.02
C PRO A 8 -44.61 47.36 -7.62
N ASN A 9 -45.30 46.24 -7.72
CA ASN A 9 -46.07 45.74 -8.86
C ASN A 9 -45.24 45.22 -10.05
N SER A 10 -45.25 43.89 -10.11
CA SER A 10 -44.98 42.99 -11.23
C SER A 10 -45.70 43.38 -12.54
N ILE A 11 -45.14 42.98 -13.69
CA ILE A 11 -45.76 42.01 -14.62
C ILE A 11 -44.90 41.80 -15.89
N LYS A 12 -44.59 40.51 -16.13
CA LYS A 12 -44.40 39.76 -17.41
C LYS A 12 -43.18 40.10 -18.28
N LYS A 13 -42.20 39.19 -18.36
CA LYS A 13 -42.14 37.95 -19.20
C LYS A 13 -42.07 38.26 -20.70
N SER A 14 -40.90 38.09 -21.30
CA SER A 14 -40.78 37.42 -22.60
C SER A 14 -39.42 36.73 -22.73
N LEU A 15 -39.49 35.46 -23.11
CA LEU A 15 -38.41 34.58 -23.53
C LEU A 15 -37.72 35.13 -24.78
N LEU A 16 -36.40 34.95 -24.90
CA LEU A 16 -35.82 34.36 -26.12
C LEU A 16 -34.46 33.73 -25.84
N VAL A 17 -34.38 32.44 -26.12
CA VAL A 17 -33.17 31.61 -26.19
C VAL A 17 -32.50 31.85 -27.55
N LEU A 18 -31.18 32.02 -27.59
CA LEU A 18 -30.41 31.60 -28.77
C LEU A 18 -28.99 31.16 -28.39
N THR A 19 -28.77 29.88 -28.61
CA THR A 19 -27.54 29.09 -28.58
C THR A 19 -26.57 29.54 -29.66
N ILE A 20 -25.29 29.77 -29.32
CA ILE A 20 -24.18 29.67 -30.26
C ILE A 20 -23.08 28.85 -29.59
N ALA A 21 -23.09 27.56 -29.90
CA ALA A 21 -21.91 26.70 -29.85
C ALA A 21 -21.20 26.86 -31.20
N LEU A 22 -19.89 27.13 -31.19
CA LEU A 22 -18.90 26.77 -32.21
C LEU A 22 -17.56 27.38 -31.81
N GLY A 23 -16.57 26.52 -31.51
CA GLY A 23 -15.21 26.97 -31.24
C GLY A 23 -14.37 26.02 -30.37
N MET A 24 -14.56 24.70 -30.45
CA MET A 24 -13.50 23.79 -30.00
C MET A 24 -12.47 23.70 -31.12
N PHE A 25 -11.37 24.44 -30.94
CA PHE A 25 -10.15 24.22 -31.69
C PHE A 25 -9.59 22.84 -31.32
N SER A 26 -9.49 22.02 -32.35
CA SER A 26 -8.73 20.78 -32.41
C SER A 26 -7.26 21.06 -32.06
N CYS A 27 -6.80 20.50 -30.95
CA CYS A 27 -5.39 20.22 -30.73
C CYS A 27 -5.25 18.70 -30.79
N GLU A 28 -4.98 18.22 -31.99
CA GLU A 28 -4.55 16.86 -32.28
C GLU A 28 -3.19 16.66 -31.60
N LYS A 29 -3.18 15.97 -30.45
CA LYS A 29 -1.94 15.43 -29.88
C LYS A 29 -1.78 14.03 -30.44
N GLU A 30 -0.80 13.92 -31.33
CA GLU A 30 -0.15 12.69 -31.78
C GLU A 30 0.04 11.73 -30.60
N SER A 31 -0.76 10.68 -30.56
CA SER A 31 -0.62 9.61 -29.57
C SER A 31 0.60 8.78 -29.93
N ILE A 32 1.64 8.90 -29.13
CA ILE A 32 2.77 7.97 -29.09
C ILE A 32 2.19 6.57 -28.83
N ASN A 33 2.50 5.63 -29.73
CA ASN A 33 2.19 4.21 -29.59
C ASN A 33 2.86 3.65 -28.33
N THR A 34 2.19 3.72 -27.19
CA THR A 34 2.43 2.81 -26.08
C THR A 34 1.69 1.53 -26.44
N THR A 35 2.42 0.53 -26.91
CA THR A 35 1.94 -0.85 -26.95
C THR A 35 1.81 -1.32 -25.51
N THR A 36 0.73 -0.92 -24.84
CA THR A 36 0.24 -1.61 -23.67
C THR A 36 -0.35 -2.90 -24.22
N GLN A 37 0.36 -4.02 -24.06
CA GLN A 37 -0.30 -5.31 -24.07
C GLN A 37 -1.30 -5.28 -22.91
N GLU A 38 -2.53 -4.87 -23.21
CA GLU A 38 -3.69 -5.26 -22.43
C GLU A 38 -3.76 -6.79 -22.54
N THR A 39 -3.12 -7.45 -21.58
CA THR A 39 -3.55 -8.78 -21.18
C THR A 39 -5.02 -8.63 -20.80
N SER A 40 -5.89 -9.08 -21.70
CA SER A 40 -7.32 -9.23 -21.46
C SER A 40 -7.51 -10.27 -20.36
N PHE A 41 -7.27 -9.88 -19.12
CA PHE A 41 -7.67 -10.63 -17.94
C PHE A 41 -9.18 -10.57 -17.88
N VAL A 42 -9.81 -11.74 -17.89
CA VAL A 42 -11.24 -11.89 -17.71
C VAL A 42 -11.59 -11.19 -16.39
N ASN A 43 -12.44 -10.17 -16.46
CA ASN A 43 -12.97 -9.40 -15.33
C ASN A 43 -13.97 -10.24 -14.51
N GLU A 44 -13.59 -11.45 -14.11
CA GLU A 44 -14.36 -12.19 -13.12
C GLU A 44 -14.04 -11.61 -11.75
N SER A 45 -15.08 -11.13 -11.08
CA SER A 45 -14.96 -10.73 -9.69
C SER A 45 -14.59 -11.96 -8.86
N PRO A 46 -13.65 -11.84 -7.92
CA PRO A 46 -13.24 -12.96 -7.08
C PRO A 46 -14.45 -13.55 -6.34
N LYS A 47 -14.52 -14.89 -6.27
CA LYS A 47 -15.62 -15.60 -5.61
C LYS A 47 -15.54 -15.37 -4.10
N ILE A 48 -16.68 -15.02 -3.49
CA ILE A 48 -16.81 -14.87 -2.03
C ILE A 48 -17.84 -15.89 -1.54
N GLU A 49 -17.46 -16.68 -0.54
CA GLU A 49 -18.27 -17.73 0.09
C GLU A 49 -18.16 -17.57 1.60
N ASP A 50 -19.30 -17.49 2.30
CA ASP A 50 -19.36 -17.28 3.75
C ASP A 50 -18.49 -16.12 4.28
N GLY A 51 -18.39 -15.04 3.50
CA GLY A 51 -17.58 -13.86 3.87
C GLY A 51 -16.06 -14.06 3.75
N MET A 52 -15.63 -15.09 3.02
CA MET A 52 -14.23 -15.39 2.71
C MET A 52 -14.03 -15.38 1.19
N PHE A 53 -12.84 -14.98 0.72
CA PHE A 53 -12.48 -15.28 -0.67
C PHE A 53 -12.33 -16.79 -0.83
N SER A 54 -12.86 -17.31 -1.92
CA SER A 54 -12.89 -18.74 -2.25
C SER A 54 -12.17 -18.96 -3.58
N PHE A 55 -11.20 -19.86 -3.58
CA PHE A 55 -10.33 -20.16 -4.71
C PHE A 55 -10.41 -21.64 -5.04
N ASP A 56 -10.46 -21.97 -6.32
CA ASP A 56 -10.45 -23.35 -6.79
C ASP A 56 -9.09 -24.01 -6.47
N ASP A 57 -8.01 -23.25 -6.59
CA ASP A 57 -6.65 -23.70 -6.28
C ASP A 57 -5.73 -22.56 -5.78
N TRP A 58 -4.47 -22.94 -5.48
CA TRP A 58 -3.45 -21.98 -5.04
C TRP A 58 -2.91 -21.08 -6.15
N GLN A 59 -3.14 -21.40 -7.43
CA GLN A 59 -2.80 -20.52 -8.53
C GLN A 59 -3.75 -19.32 -8.57
N GLU A 60 -5.05 -19.56 -8.45
CA GLU A 60 -6.04 -18.48 -8.39
C GLU A 60 -5.80 -17.55 -7.19
N PHE A 61 -5.45 -18.11 -6.03
CA PHE A 61 -5.01 -17.32 -4.86
C PHE A 61 -3.82 -16.40 -5.20
N ARG A 62 -2.78 -16.94 -5.86
CA ARG A 62 -1.59 -16.16 -6.25
C ARG A 62 -1.94 -15.09 -7.28
N ASP A 63 -2.85 -15.39 -8.21
CA ASP A 63 -3.29 -14.43 -9.22
C ASP A 63 -4.02 -13.25 -8.57
N LEU A 64 -4.91 -13.51 -7.60
CA LEU A 64 -5.55 -12.43 -6.84
C LEU A 64 -4.57 -11.67 -5.96
N TYR A 65 -3.65 -12.35 -5.28
CA TYR A 65 -2.56 -11.69 -4.53
C TYR A 65 -1.79 -10.74 -5.45
N ASN A 66 -1.43 -11.20 -6.65
CA ASN A 66 -0.64 -10.43 -7.59
C ASN A 66 -1.38 -9.20 -8.10
N LYS A 67 -2.69 -9.34 -8.34
CA LYS A 67 -3.58 -8.22 -8.66
C LYS A 67 -3.62 -7.22 -7.52
N PHE A 68 -3.88 -7.67 -6.29
CA PHE A 68 -3.95 -6.79 -5.11
C PHE A 68 -2.61 -6.12 -4.78
N ALA A 69 -1.49 -6.77 -5.08
CA ALA A 69 -0.16 -6.20 -4.87
C ALA A 69 0.14 -4.99 -5.75
N GLU A 70 -0.59 -4.81 -6.84
CA GLU A 70 -0.43 -3.71 -7.80
C GLU A 70 -1.45 -2.59 -7.59
N LEU A 71 -2.49 -2.82 -6.78
CA LEU A 71 -3.48 -1.80 -6.45
C LEU A 71 -2.90 -0.75 -5.52
N ASP A 72 -3.34 0.49 -5.70
CA ASP A 72 -3.19 1.48 -4.65
C ASP A 72 -4.08 1.13 -3.45
N THR A 73 -3.86 1.84 -2.35
CA THR A 73 -4.52 1.55 -1.08
C THR A 73 -6.03 1.79 -1.12
N GLU A 74 -6.50 2.81 -1.86
CA GLU A 74 -7.92 3.15 -1.95
C GLU A 74 -8.66 2.10 -2.78
N GLN A 75 -8.07 1.71 -3.91
CA GLN A 75 -8.53 0.62 -4.75
C GLN A 75 -8.60 -0.69 -3.96
N LEU A 76 -7.56 -1.00 -3.19
CA LEU A 76 -7.51 -2.21 -2.38
C LEU A 76 -8.63 -2.23 -1.33
N ILE A 77 -8.90 -1.12 -0.63
CA ILE A 77 -10.02 -1.02 0.32
C ILE A 77 -11.36 -1.27 -0.37
N SER A 78 -11.54 -0.73 -1.57
CA SER A 78 -12.81 -0.86 -2.30
C SER A 78 -13.08 -2.26 -2.86
N GLN A 79 -12.03 -3.07 -3.04
CA GLN A 79 -12.09 -4.34 -3.76
C GLN A 79 -11.77 -5.57 -2.89
N SER A 80 -11.46 -5.39 -1.60
CA SER A 80 -10.92 -6.44 -0.75
C SER A 80 -11.36 -6.32 0.72
N PHE A 81 -10.88 -7.22 1.59
CA PHE A 81 -11.07 -7.15 3.04
C PHE A 81 -10.03 -6.28 3.76
N TYR A 82 -9.20 -5.55 3.00
CA TYR A 82 -8.12 -4.74 3.55
C TYR A 82 -8.67 -3.62 4.44
N ARG A 83 -8.03 -3.46 5.61
CA ARG A 83 -8.30 -2.36 6.54
C ARG A 83 -7.01 -1.83 7.15
N TYR A 84 -6.96 -0.52 7.33
CA TYR A 84 -5.79 0.19 7.88
C TYR A 84 -5.42 -0.18 9.32
N ASP A 85 -6.36 -0.70 10.09
CA ASP A 85 -6.19 -1.07 11.49
C ASP A 85 -5.66 -2.50 11.66
N LYS A 86 -5.68 -3.34 10.61
CA LYS A 86 -4.98 -4.62 10.59
C LYS A 86 -3.47 -4.35 10.55
N GLY A 87 -2.73 -4.95 11.50
CA GLY A 87 -1.30 -4.69 11.70
C GLY A 87 -0.44 -4.94 10.45
N PHE A 88 0.72 -4.28 10.38
CA PHE A 88 1.63 -4.28 9.24
C PHE A 88 2.57 -5.49 9.13
N GLU A 89 2.18 -6.63 9.69
CA GLU A 89 3.05 -7.80 9.79
C GLU A 89 3.20 -8.53 8.44
N THR A 90 2.40 -8.15 7.45
CA THR A 90 2.44 -8.64 6.05
C THR A 90 2.12 -7.52 5.06
N SER A 91 2.20 -7.80 3.75
CA SER A 91 1.80 -6.88 2.70
C SER A 91 0.30 -6.58 2.69
N PRO A 92 -0.12 -5.40 2.21
CA PRO A 92 -1.53 -5.10 2.01
C PRO A 92 -2.24 -6.12 1.12
N ALA A 93 -1.54 -6.73 0.15
CA ALA A 93 -2.12 -7.75 -0.71
C ALA A 93 -2.62 -8.97 0.08
N ILE A 94 -1.81 -9.49 1.02
CA ILE A 94 -2.26 -10.57 1.93
C ILE A 94 -3.42 -10.08 2.78
N LEU A 95 -3.27 -8.91 3.42
CA LEU A 95 -4.31 -8.35 4.28
C LEU A 95 -5.62 -8.07 3.55
N GLY A 96 -5.58 -7.84 2.24
CA GLY A 96 -6.74 -7.69 1.37
C GLY A 96 -7.47 -9.01 1.13
N ILE A 97 -6.76 -10.14 1.09
CA ILE A 97 -7.37 -11.46 0.92
C ILE A 97 -7.97 -11.97 2.25
N LEU A 98 -7.37 -11.62 3.38
CA LEU A 98 -7.76 -12.13 4.68
C LEU A 98 -9.03 -11.42 5.22
N ASN A 99 -10.07 -12.21 5.53
CA ASN A 99 -11.25 -11.70 6.24
C ASN A 99 -10.90 -11.25 7.68
N ASP A 100 -11.91 -10.87 8.47
CA ASP A 100 -11.69 -10.39 9.85
C ASP A 100 -11.16 -11.47 10.83
N ASP A 101 -11.33 -12.75 10.49
CA ASP A 101 -10.82 -13.90 11.25
C ASP A 101 -9.46 -14.43 10.72
N ASN A 102 -8.84 -13.70 9.79
CA ASN A 102 -7.64 -14.08 9.06
C ASN A 102 -7.79 -15.38 8.25
N GLN A 103 -8.90 -15.53 7.53
CA GLN A 103 -9.27 -16.74 6.80
C GLN A 103 -9.59 -16.47 5.33
N PHE A 104 -9.44 -17.53 4.54
CA PHE A 104 -9.89 -17.66 3.15
C PHE A 104 -10.14 -19.15 2.82
N ILE A 105 -10.73 -19.48 1.68
CA ILE A 105 -11.01 -20.85 1.24
C ILE A 105 -10.16 -21.18 0.01
N VAL A 106 -9.47 -22.32 0.00
CA VAL A 106 -8.80 -22.88 -1.19
C VAL A 106 -9.16 -24.35 -1.31
N THR A 107 -9.62 -24.79 -2.48
CA THR A 107 -9.97 -26.20 -2.75
C THR A 107 -10.90 -26.77 -1.66
N ASP A 108 -11.98 -26.03 -1.35
CA ASP A 108 -12.99 -26.34 -0.32
C ASP A 108 -12.44 -26.49 1.11
N LYS A 109 -11.21 -26.04 1.38
CA LYS A 109 -10.60 -26.02 2.71
C LYS A 109 -10.47 -24.59 3.22
N ILE A 110 -10.87 -24.36 4.46
CA ILE A 110 -10.63 -23.07 5.13
C ILE A 110 -9.14 -23.02 5.49
N ILE A 111 -8.46 -22.00 5.01
CA ILE A 111 -7.09 -21.67 5.34
C ILE A 111 -7.09 -20.55 6.37
N TRP A 112 -6.42 -20.77 7.49
CA TRP A 112 -6.24 -19.78 8.55
C TRP A 112 -4.81 -19.26 8.57
N PHE A 113 -4.66 -17.94 8.56
CA PHE A 113 -3.38 -17.26 8.67
C PHE A 113 -3.09 -16.86 10.11
N ASN A 114 -1.98 -17.36 10.66
CA ASN A 114 -1.52 -17.02 12.00
C ASN A 114 0.01 -16.94 12.05
N GLU A 115 0.55 -15.86 12.61
CA GLU A 115 2.00 -15.66 12.84
C GLU A 115 2.88 -15.96 11.61
N GLY A 116 2.44 -15.55 10.41
CA GLY A 116 3.21 -15.76 9.18
C GLY A 116 3.04 -17.14 8.54
N LYS A 117 2.08 -17.96 9.00
CA LYS A 117 1.85 -19.32 8.48
C LYS A 117 0.40 -19.53 8.06
N PHE A 118 0.22 -20.37 7.05
CA PHE A 118 -1.10 -20.84 6.59
C PHE A 118 -1.36 -22.25 7.12
N TYR A 119 -2.50 -22.42 7.77
CA TYR A 119 -2.95 -23.68 8.34
C TYR A 119 -4.26 -24.12 7.69
N GLU A 120 -4.34 -25.38 7.26
CA GLU A 120 -5.61 -26.00 6.85
C GLU A 120 -6.47 -26.30 8.08
N LEU A 121 -7.75 -25.92 8.02
CA LEU A 121 -8.78 -26.32 8.97
C LEU A 121 -9.66 -27.41 8.35
N GLU A 122 -9.98 -28.45 9.13
CA GLU A 122 -10.61 -29.66 8.62
C GLU A 122 -12.15 -29.65 8.69
N ASP A 123 -12.72 -28.86 9.60
CA ASP A 123 -14.17 -28.82 9.90
C ASP A 123 -14.59 -27.42 10.36
N ASP A 124 -15.69 -26.91 9.79
CA ASP A 124 -16.30 -25.60 10.08
C ASP A 124 -16.90 -25.52 11.49
N ARG A 125 -17.29 -26.65 12.08
CA ARG A 125 -18.03 -26.70 13.36
C ARG A 125 -17.15 -26.66 14.60
N ALA A 126 -15.82 -26.71 14.44
CA ALA A 126 -14.87 -26.74 15.55
C ALA A 126 -13.65 -25.82 15.35
N ILE A 127 -13.80 -24.75 14.56
CA ILE A 127 -12.70 -23.84 14.20
C ILE A 127 -11.98 -23.29 15.44
N ASP A 128 -12.70 -22.82 16.45
CA ASP A 128 -12.09 -22.22 17.65
C ASP A 128 -11.26 -23.24 18.45
N PHE A 129 -11.75 -24.48 18.54
CA PHE A 129 -11.00 -25.56 19.20
C PHE A 129 -9.74 -25.91 18.41
N GLN A 130 -9.83 -25.97 17.07
CA GLN A 130 -8.68 -26.19 16.19
C GLN A 130 -7.62 -25.10 16.33
N LYS A 131 -8.03 -23.82 16.32
CA LYS A 131 -7.13 -22.66 16.54
C LYS A 131 -6.42 -22.72 17.90
N SER A 132 -7.07 -23.28 18.93
CA SER A 132 -6.46 -23.46 20.26
C SER A 132 -5.42 -24.58 20.32
N ASN A 133 -5.39 -25.48 19.33
CA ASN A 133 -4.48 -26.63 19.27
C ASN A 133 -3.63 -26.61 17.99
N MET A 134 -2.92 -25.49 17.78
CA MET A 134 -2.15 -25.19 16.57
C MET A 134 -1.11 -26.26 16.20
N THR A 135 -0.58 -27.01 17.17
CA THR A 135 0.43 -28.06 16.93
C THR A 135 -0.07 -29.22 16.08
N ASN A 136 -1.39 -29.42 16.00
CA ASN A 136 -1.99 -30.50 15.23
C ASN A 136 -2.51 -30.03 13.86
N LEU A 137 -2.41 -28.74 13.55
CA LEU A 137 -2.84 -28.20 12.27
C LEU A 137 -1.78 -28.43 11.21
N ARG A 138 -2.23 -28.75 10.00
CA ARG A 138 -1.34 -28.91 8.86
C ARG A 138 -0.94 -27.54 8.32
N GLU A 139 0.34 -27.22 8.42
CA GLU A 139 0.93 -26.05 7.76
C GLU A 139 1.04 -26.33 6.25
N VAL A 140 0.53 -25.40 5.44
CA VAL A 140 0.48 -25.54 3.97
C VAL A 140 1.24 -24.47 3.22
N GLY A 141 1.59 -23.39 3.89
CA GLY A 141 2.36 -22.31 3.32
C GLY A 141 2.72 -21.27 4.37
N SER A 142 3.38 -20.21 3.94
CA SER A 142 3.82 -19.16 4.86
C SER A 142 4.00 -17.82 4.15
N VAL A 143 3.99 -16.76 4.94
CA VAL A 143 4.38 -15.42 4.57
C VAL A 143 5.39 -14.94 5.61
N SER A 144 6.61 -14.66 5.16
CA SER A 144 7.60 -14.03 6.01
C SER A 144 7.90 -12.62 5.51
N TYR A 145 7.99 -11.69 6.45
CA TYR A 145 8.33 -10.29 6.22
C TYR A 145 9.67 -9.99 6.89
N SER A 146 10.54 -9.25 6.22
CA SER A 146 11.74 -8.71 6.86
C SER A 146 12.16 -7.38 6.23
N PRO A 147 12.42 -6.34 7.04
CA PRO A 147 13.00 -5.10 6.54
C PRO A 147 14.34 -5.38 5.87
N VAL A 148 14.62 -4.70 4.76
CA VAL A 148 15.92 -4.80 4.11
C VAL A 148 16.93 -4.01 4.94
N ASN A 149 17.90 -4.71 5.52
CA ASN A 149 19.05 -4.08 6.18
C ASN A 149 20.06 -3.69 5.11
N VAL A 150 20.46 -2.42 5.08
CA VAL A 150 21.55 -1.96 4.21
C VAL A 150 22.88 -2.31 4.86
N GLU A 151 23.48 -3.43 4.46
CA GLU A 151 24.87 -3.77 4.81
C GLU A 151 25.80 -3.25 3.71
N GLY A 152 26.65 -2.27 4.02
CA GLY A 152 27.73 -1.86 3.10
C GLY A 152 27.77 -0.38 2.70
N SER A 153 28.07 0.50 3.63
CA SER A 153 29.02 1.60 3.42
C SER A 153 29.52 2.03 4.80
N ASP A 154 30.74 2.56 4.89
CA ASP A 154 31.33 3.06 6.13
C ASP A 154 30.26 3.72 7.02
N SER A 155 30.03 3.12 8.19
CA SER A 155 29.05 3.56 9.21
C SER A 155 29.34 4.95 9.79
N SER A 156 30.29 5.69 9.19
CA SER A 156 30.63 7.08 9.50
C SER A 156 30.15 8.10 8.47
N LYS A 157 29.60 7.70 7.29
CA LYS A 157 29.16 8.70 6.28
C LYS A 157 27.80 8.54 5.61
N SER A 158 27.11 7.40 5.68
CA SER A 158 25.77 7.32 5.05
C SER A 158 25.00 6.06 5.46
N SER A 159 24.50 6.01 6.69
CA SER A 159 23.49 5.02 7.09
C SER A 159 22.08 5.54 6.80
N VAL A 160 21.71 5.51 5.51
CA VAL A 160 20.46 6.06 4.93
C VAL A 160 19.18 5.59 5.65
N VAL A 161 19.18 4.44 6.33
CA VAL A 161 17.99 3.93 7.07
C VAL A 161 17.87 4.47 8.51
N LEU A 162 18.99 4.88 9.13
CA LEU A 162 18.99 5.47 10.48
C LEU A 162 18.98 7.00 10.44
N SER A 163 19.49 7.62 9.36
CA SER A 163 19.55 9.08 9.18
C SER A 163 18.29 9.71 8.56
N ASN A 164 17.40 8.95 7.93
CA ASN A 164 16.15 9.47 7.33
C ASN A 164 14.99 9.69 8.32
N GLN A 165 15.26 9.63 9.62
CA GLN A 165 14.25 9.83 10.66
C GLN A 165 14.30 11.26 11.20
N HIS A 166 13.77 12.22 10.44
CA HIS A 166 13.59 13.57 10.96
C HIS A 166 12.51 13.58 12.03
N ARG A 167 12.82 14.16 13.20
CA ARG A 167 11.86 14.28 14.31
C ARG A 167 11.15 15.60 14.25
N PHE A 168 9.84 15.56 14.13
CA PHE A 168 8.98 16.73 14.15
C PHE A 168 8.38 16.94 15.54
N ASN A 169 8.35 18.19 15.99
CA ASN A 169 7.70 18.62 17.22
C ASN A 169 6.49 19.50 16.91
N LYS A 170 5.52 19.53 17.83
CA LYS A 170 4.33 20.41 17.75
C LYS A 170 3.53 20.26 16.45
N GLN A 171 3.48 19.05 15.90
CA GLN A 171 2.63 18.75 14.75
C GLN A 171 1.16 18.99 15.11
N ARG A 172 0.42 19.60 14.21
CA ARG A 172 -1.01 19.83 14.31
C ARG A 172 -1.72 18.82 13.42
N TYR A 173 -2.60 18.06 14.04
CA TYR A 173 -3.47 17.16 13.32
C TYR A 173 -4.61 17.95 12.68
N VAL A 174 -4.93 17.66 11.43
CA VAL A 174 -6.16 18.16 10.80
C VAL A 174 -7.00 16.98 10.39
N GLU A 175 -8.21 16.93 10.93
CA GLU A 175 -9.20 15.91 10.58
C GLU A 175 -9.48 15.92 9.07
N ASP A 176 -9.87 14.77 8.54
CA ASP A 176 -10.32 14.61 7.14
C ASP A 176 -9.36 15.24 6.13
N CYS A 177 -8.06 14.98 6.31
CA CYS A 177 -6.97 15.36 5.40
C CYS A 177 -6.92 16.85 5.05
N GLY A 178 -7.22 17.71 6.03
CA GLY A 178 -7.15 19.16 5.87
C GLY A 178 -8.50 19.87 5.81
N SER A 179 -9.61 19.12 5.70
CA SER A 179 -10.96 19.70 5.63
C SER A 179 -11.66 19.83 6.98
N GLY A 180 -11.21 19.09 8.00
CA GLY A 180 -11.79 19.07 9.33
C GLY A 180 -11.16 20.03 10.32
N LYS A 181 -11.42 19.82 11.62
CA LYS A 181 -10.89 20.70 12.68
C LYS A 181 -9.39 20.51 12.82
N VAL A 182 -8.68 21.64 12.84
CA VAL A 182 -7.27 21.68 13.22
C VAL A 182 -7.18 21.49 14.73
N GLN A 183 -6.60 20.38 15.17
CA GLN A 183 -6.28 20.15 16.57
C GLN A 183 -5.05 20.97 16.97
N GLY A 184 -4.97 21.28 18.27
CA GLY A 184 -3.81 21.98 18.83
C GLY A 184 -2.49 21.23 18.61
N PRO A 185 -1.35 21.89 18.82
CA PRO A 185 -0.05 21.25 18.65
C PRO A 185 0.07 20.02 19.55
N SER A 186 0.33 18.88 18.93
CA SER A 186 0.52 17.63 19.62
C SER A 186 1.80 17.69 20.46
N PRO A 187 1.77 17.24 21.72
CA PRO A 187 2.97 17.11 22.56
C PRO A 187 3.83 15.90 22.14
N ARG A 188 3.39 15.11 21.16
CA ARG A 188 4.06 13.90 20.69
C ARG A 188 5.15 14.27 19.70
N GLN A 189 6.17 13.42 19.64
CA GLN A 189 7.20 13.49 18.60
C GLN A 189 6.76 12.62 17.43
N PHE A 190 6.98 13.10 16.22
CA PHE A 190 6.65 12.39 14.99
C PHE A 190 7.91 12.17 14.16
N LYS A 191 7.93 11.16 13.31
CA LYS A 191 8.97 10.96 12.30
C LYS A 191 8.37 10.35 11.05
N TYR A 192 8.92 10.72 9.90
CA TYR A 192 8.69 9.97 8.67
C TYR A 192 9.49 8.68 8.71
N VAL A 193 8.92 7.63 8.12
CA VAL A 193 9.59 6.35 7.92
C VAL A 193 9.33 5.92 6.48
N HIS A 194 10.42 5.83 5.73
CA HIS A 194 10.46 5.19 4.42
C HIS A 194 11.27 3.92 4.61
N GLU A 195 10.61 2.77 4.55
CA GLU A 195 11.24 1.47 4.76
C GLU A 195 11.05 0.61 3.52
N VAL A 196 12.15 0.01 3.05
CA VAL A 196 12.10 -1.05 2.06
C VAL A 196 12.13 -2.37 2.80
N TYR A 197 11.24 -3.29 2.42
CA TYR A 197 11.18 -4.61 3.01
C TYR A 197 10.96 -5.66 1.94
N HIS A 198 11.37 -6.89 2.25
CA HIS A 198 11.06 -8.04 1.43
C HIS A 198 9.98 -8.89 2.10
N GLU A 199 9.16 -9.50 1.26
CA GLU A 199 8.16 -10.49 1.65
C GLU A 199 8.41 -11.76 0.84
N LEU A 200 8.43 -12.89 1.52
CA LEU A 200 8.44 -14.22 0.90
C LEU A 200 7.10 -14.88 1.17
N LEU A 201 6.33 -15.11 0.12
CA LEU A 201 5.11 -15.92 0.12
C LEU A 201 5.46 -17.31 -0.40
N VAL A 202 5.21 -18.34 0.41
CA VAL A 202 5.34 -19.75 0.03
C VAL A 202 3.95 -20.36 -0.02
N THR A 203 3.58 -20.87 -1.19
CA THR A 203 2.31 -21.56 -1.43
C THR A 203 2.57 -23.01 -1.85
N PRO A 204 1.67 -23.95 -1.52
CA PRO A 204 1.78 -25.34 -1.96
C PRO A 204 1.33 -25.48 -3.42
N ALA A 205 1.84 -26.50 -4.13
CA ALA A 205 1.20 -27.26 -5.23
C ALA A 205 2.23 -27.81 -6.22
N PRO A 206 2.06 -29.03 -6.74
CA PRO A 206 2.97 -30.19 -6.57
C PRO A 206 4.45 -29.96 -6.22
N LEU A 207 5.04 -28.79 -6.50
CA LEU A 207 6.30 -28.26 -5.98
C LEU A 207 6.06 -26.88 -5.34
N PRO A 208 6.50 -26.61 -4.10
CA PRO A 208 6.27 -25.33 -3.43
C PRO A 208 6.68 -24.12 -4.28
N ILE A 209 5.75 -23.20 -4.52
CA ILE A 209 6.04 -21.96 -5.23
C ILE A 209 6.38 -20.89 -4.22
N SER A 210 7.57 -20.30 -4.39
CA SER A 210 8.09 -19.20 -3.61
C SER A 210 7.98 -17.90 -4.41
N GLN A 211 7.38 -16.89 -3.82
CA GLN A 211 7.26 -15.58 -4.40
C GLN A 211 7.94 -14.55 -3.51
N PHE A 212 8.96 -13.89 -4.07
CA PHE A 212 9.77 -12.87 -3.43
C PHE A 212 9.27 -11.51 -3.90
N SER A 213 8.77 -10.70 -2.98
CA SER A 213 8.27 -9.37 -3.26
C SER A 213 9.12 -8.34 -2.53
N LEU A 214 9.48 -7.26 -3.22
CA LEU A 214 10.16 -6.10 -2.64
C LEU A 214 9.17 -4.94 -2.58
N TRP A 215 9.05 -4.32 -1.41
CA TRP A 215 8.05 -3.30 -1.15
C TRP A 215 8.69 -2.04 -0.57
N LEU A 216 8.16 -0.87 -0.94
CA LEU A 216 8.43 0.41 -0.29
C LEU A 216 7.23 0.78 0.58
N ARG A 217 7.45 1.03 1.87
CA ARG A 217 6.44 1.55 2.79
C ARG A 217 6.78 2.97 3.22
N VAL A 218 5.82 3.87 3.01
CA VAL A 218 5.86 5.28 3.40
C VAL A 218 4.83 5.50 4.49
N LYS A 219 5.27 5.84 5.70
CA LYS A 219 4.41 6.00 6.87
C LYS A 219 4.92 7.09 7.82
N LEU A 220 4.01 7.55 8.69
CA LEU A 220 4.32 8.45 9.78
C LEU A 220 4.21 7.68 11.10
N GLU A 221 5.23 7.81 11.95
CA GLU A 221 5.21 7.24 13.28
C GLU A 221 5.23 8.34 14.34
N TYR A 222 4.55 8.11 15.46
CA TYR A 222 4.59 8.97 16.64
C TYR A 222 5.11 8.21 17.85
N ASN A 223 5.73 8.96 18.77
CA ASN A 223 6.18 8.43 20.05
C ASN A 223 5.38 9.05 21.19
N HIS A 224 4.57 8.22 21.86
CA HIS A 224 3.88 8.61 23.08
C HIS A 224 4.73 8.28 24.31
N LYS A 225 5.20 9.32 25.01
CA LYS A 225 5.96 9.21 26.28
C LYS A 225 7.26 8.37 26.19
N ARG A 226 8.00 8.49 25.08
CA ARG A 226 9.38 7.97 24.87
C ARG A 226 9.58 6.45 24.90
N ARG A 227 8.54 5.62 24.80
CA ARG A 227 8.68 4.15 24.97
C ARG A 227 8.64 3.31 23.70
N LYS A 228 7.88 3.72 22.67
CA LYS A 228 7.79 2.97 21.39
C LYS A 228 7.22 3.88 20.30
N TRP A 229 7.79 3.82 19.11
CA TRP A 229 7.20 4.41 17.91
C TRP A 229 5.98 3.62 17.46
N ARG A 230 4.90 4.30 17.11
CA ARG A 230 3.63 3.72 16.67
C ARG A 230 3.16 4.41 15.41
N HIS A 231 2.48 3.69 14.53
CA HIS A 231 1.86 4.30 13.36
C HIS A 231 0.88 5.41 13.78
N SER A 232 0.94 6.59 13.15
CA SER A 232 0.07 7.72 13.52
C SER A 232 -1.39 7.49 13.15
N GLY A 233 -1.66 6.76 12.07
CA GLY A 233 -3.00 6.62 11.49
C GLY A 233 -3.56 7.93 10.93
N GLU A 234 -2.76 8.99 10.87
CA GLU A 234 -3.17 10.31 10.39
C GLU A 234 -3.16 10.37 8.87
N GLY A 235 -4.30 10.69 8.26
CA GLY A 235 -4.43 10.91 6.84
C GLY A 235 -3.75 12.22 6.42
N ARG A 236 -2.96 12.18 5.34
CA ARG A 236 -2.23 13.31 4.80
C ARG A 236 -2.03 13.18 3.30
N GLU A 237 -1.64 14.28 2.67
CA GLU A 237 -1.23 14.29 1.27
C GLU A 237 0.13 13.58 1.15
N ILE A 238 0.16 12.50 0.36
CA ILE A 238 1.35 11.70 0.06
C ILE A 238 1.50 11.63 -1.46
N SER A 239 2.66 12.06 -1.96
CA SER A 239 3.04 11.93 -3.37
C SER A 239 4.38 11.20 -3.48
N ILE A 240 4.42 10.17 -4.31
CA ILE A 240 5.57 9.31 -4.56
C ILE A 240 5.81 9.29 -6.06
N ASN A 241 7.01 9.66 -6.48
CA ASN A 241 7.46 9.55 -7.87
C ASN A 241 8.89 9.01 -7.85
N ILE A 242 9.02 7.70 -8.08
CA ILE A 242 10.31 7.02 -8.01
C ILE A 242 10.54 6.16 -9.25
N ASN A 243 11.78 6.10 -9.70
CA ASN A 243 12.24 5.15 -10.69
C ASN A 243 12.89 3.99 -9.96
N ASN A 244 12.36 2.79 -10.18
CA ASN A 244 12.86 1.55 -9.61
C ASN A 244 13.61 0.74 -10.68
N ASN A 245 14.83 0.33 -10.35
CA ASN A 245 15.67 -0.58 -11.12
C ASN A 245 16.20 -1.70 -10.21
N SER A 246 15.36 -2.16 -9.28
CA SER A 246 15.71 -3.26 -8.38
C SER A 246 15.51 -4.61 -9.05
N PHE A 247 16.37 -5.58 -8.76
CA PHE A 247 16.27 -6.95 -9.27
C PHE A 247 16.79 -7.94 -8.24
N LEU A 248 16.36 -9.19 -8.35
CA LEU A 248 16.87 -10.27 -7.51
C LEU A 248 18.13 -10.85 -8.16
N GLU A 249 19.28 -10.64 -7.55
CA GLU A 249 20.54 -11.19 -8.02
C GLU A 249 20.72 -12.61 -7.47
N ASN A 250 21.05 -13.55 -8.35
CA ASN A 250 21.35 -14.94 -8.00
C ASN A 250 22.34 -15.53 -9.03
N ASN A 251 22.78 -16.76 -8.82
CA ASN A 251 23.74 -17.41 -9.74
C ASN A 251 23.14 -17.79 -11.13
N ARG A 252 21.84 -17.62 -11.35
CA ARG A 252 21.10 -17.98 -12.57
C ARG A 252 19.93 -17.01 -12.78
N PRO A 253 20.15 -15.86 -13.43
CA PRO A 253 19.13 -14.82 -13.52
C PRO A 253 17.83 -15.40 -14.10
N TYR A 254 16.70 -15.18 -13.43
CA TYR A 254 15.41 -15.58 -13.97
C TYR A 254 14.92 -14.52 -14.98
N PRO A 255 14.24 -14.93 -16.07
CA PRO A 255 13.83 -14.01 -17.14
C PRO A 255 12.97 -12.82 -16.65
N ASP A 256 12.24 -13.01 -15.55
CA ASP A 256 11.29 -12.03 -15.00
C ASP A 256 11.84 -11.25 -13.80
N ASP A 257 13.12 -11.41 -13.44
CA ASP A 257 13.72 -10.77 -12.24
C ASP A 257 13.92 -9.26 -12.40
N TYR A 258 13.88 -8.76 -13.63
CA TYR A 258 14.31 -7.41 -13.96
C TYR A 258 13.13 -6.47 -14.16
N ASN A 259 12.76 -5.74 -13.10
CA ASN A 259 11.68 -4.77 -13.15
C ASN A 259 12.21 -3.34 -13.15
N ARG A 260 12.30 -2.76 -14.36
CA ARG A 260 12.47 -1.33 -14.56
C ARG A 260 11.10 -0.68 -14.68
N ARG A 261 10.61 -0.12 -13.58
CA ARG A 261 9.36 0.63 -13.59
C ARG A 261 9.48 1.95 -12.85
N SER A 262 8.84 2.96 -13.42
CA SER A 262 8.50 4.15 -12.67
C SER A 262 7.28 3.82 -11.83
N VAL A 263 7.35 4.15 -10.54
CA VAL A 263 6.25 4.03 -9.59
C VAL A 263 5.81 5.45 -9.27
N VAL A 264 4.57 5.76 -9.65
CA VAL A 264 3.94 7.05 -9.39
C VAL A 264 2.67 6.79 -8.59
N PHE A 265 2.57 7.48 -7.45
CA PHE A 265 1.39 7.48 -6.59
C PHE A 265 1.16 8.89 -6.07
N SER A 266 -0.09 9.32 -6.00
CA SER A 266 -0.46 10.57 -5.36
C SER A 266 -1.84 10.40 -4.74
N SER A 267 -1.96 10.68 -3.45
CA SER A 267 -3.25 10.78 -2.77
C SER A 267 -3.25 12.02 -1.90
N ASP A 268 -4.36 12.76 -1.94
CA ASP A 268 -4.60 13.91 -1.08
C ASP A 268 -4.86 13.47 0.38
N CYS A 269 -5.13 12.18 0.60
CA CYS A 269 -5.61 11.66 1.88
C CYS A 269 -5.23 10.18 2.13
N ALA A 270 -3.96 9.93 2.44
CA ALA A 270 -3.46 8.61 2.81
C ALA A 270 -2.83 8.60 4.20
N THR A 271 -3.11 7.57 5.01
CA THR A 271 -2.46 7.41 6.32
C THR A 271 -1.03 6.87 6.19
N HIS A 272 -0.83 6.03 5.18
CA HIS A 272 0.43 5.46 4.75
C HIS A 272 0.23 4.94 3.32
N GLN A 273 1.34 4.61 2.67
CA GLN A 273 1.31 3.94 1.38
C GLN A 273 2.32 2.81 1.38
N VAL A 274 1.95 1.66 0.82
CA VAL A 274 2.87 0.57 0.50
C VAL A 274 2.82 0.37 -1.00
N ILE A 275 3.98 0.27 -1.63
CA ILE A 275 4.07 0.08 -3.08
C ILE A 275 4.98 -1.09 -3.38
N LEU A 276 4.53 -1.97 -4.26
CA LEU A 276 5.36 -3.03 -4.81
C LEU A 276 6.46 -2.38 -5.67
N LEU A 277 7.72 -2.68 -5.37
CA LEU A 277 8.87 -2.28 -6.18
C LEU A 277 9.20 -3.35 -7.20
N ASN A 278 9.35 -4.61 -6.76
CA ASN A 278 9.59 -5.75 -7.65
C ASN A 278 8.98 -7.03 -7.07
N ARG A 279 8.79 -8.06 -7.90
CA ARG A 279 8.30 -9.39 -7.55
C ARG A 279 8.96 -10.44 -8.44
N VAL A 280 9.32 -11.57 -7.86
CA VAL A 280 9.88 -12.74 -8.53
C VAL A 280 9.15 -13.99 -8.05
N THR A 281 8.70 -14.83 -8.97
CA THR A 281 7.99 -16.07 -8.65
C THR A 281 8.76 -17.27 -9.19
N VAL A 282 9.09 -18.22 -8.31
CA VAL A 282 9.93 -19.39 -8.64
C VAL A 282 9.43 -20.64 -7.95
N ALA A 283 9.56 -21.79 -8.61
CA ALA A 283 9.17 -23.10 -8.05
C ALA A 283 10.14 -23.65 -6.98
N ALA A 284 11.26 -22.97 -6.71
CA ALA A 284 12.19 -23.31 -5.65
C ALA A 284 12.93 -22.06 -5.18
N ALA A 285 13.18 -21.95 -3.87
CA ALA A 285 13.92 -20.83 -3.31
C ALA A 285 15.33 -20.75 -3.94
N PRO A 286 15.73 -19.59 -4.48
CA PRO A 286 17.05 -19.44 -5.07
C PRO A 286 18.12 -19.46 -3.99
N TYR A 287 19.17 -20.26 -4.20
CA TYR A 287 20.33 -20.29 -3.31
C TYR A 287 21.15 -19.01 -3.45
N ASN A 288 21.56 -18.42 -2.32
CA ASN A 288 22.40 -17.21 -2.25
C ASN A 288 21.86 -16.01 -3.03
N SER A 289 20.53 -15.87 -3.12
CA SER A 289 19.92 -14.70 -3.72
C SER A 289 19.96 -13.49 -2.80
N HIS A 290 20.16 -12.31 -3.36
CA HIS A 290 20.03 -11.05 -2.65
C HIS A 290 19.36 -10.01 -3.54
N TRP A 291 18.64 -9.07 -2.93
CA TRP A 291 18.06 -7.95 -3.67
C TRP A 291 19.14 -6.93 -3.98
N ASN A 292 19.32 -6.61 -5.25
CA ASN A 292 20.05 -5.42 -5.69
C ASN A 292 19.01 -4.31 -5.89
N ILE A 293 19.09 -3.26 -5.06
CA ILE A 293 18.03 -2.24 -4.96
C ILE A 293 18.60 -0.91 -5.43
N ASN A 294 18.06 -0.40 -6.54
CA ASN A 294 18.37 0.93 -7.05
C ASN A 294 17.06 1.68 -7.26
N VAL A 295 16.78 2.63 -6.36
CA VAL A 295 15.58 3.46 -6.37
C VAL A 295 15.99 4.92 -6.29
N SER A 296 15.48 5.75 -7.19
CA SER A 296 15.74 7.19 -7.23
C SER A 296 14.45 7.96 -7.44
N GLY A 297 14.30 9.16 -6.86
CA GLY A 297 13.11 9.99 -7.08
C GLY A 297 12.74 10.86 -5.88
N THR A 298 11.45 11.11 -5.70
CA THR A 298 10.92 12.02 -4.68
C THR A 298 9.73 11.40 -3.95
N ILE A 299 9.76 11.48 -2.63
CA ILE A 299 8.63 11.19 -1.73
C ILE A 299 8.29 12.47 -1.00
N THR A 300 7.05 12.94 -1.11
CA THR A 300 6.55 14.13 -0.45
C THR A 300 5.43 13.74 0.50
N GLU A 301 5.53 14.17 1.75
CA GLU A 301 4.49 14.03 2.76
C GLU A 301 4.18 15.42 3.33
N LYS A 302 2.92 15.83 3.25
CA LYS A 302 2.48 17.12 3.78
C LYS A 302 2.17 17.00 5.26
N MET A 303 2.72 17.91 6.05
CA MET A 303 2.44 18.02 7.48
C MET A 303 2.18 19.47 7.87
N LEU A 304 1.36 19.65 8.89
CA LEU A 304 1.00 20.96 9.44
C LEU A 304 1.58 21.09 10.84
N GLY A 305 2.41 22.11 11.10
CA GLY A 305 3.09 22.23 12.39
C GLY A 305 4.00 23.45 12.48
N ASP A 306 4.92 23.42 13.45
CA ASP A 306 5.97 24.42 13.60
C ASP A 306 6.96 24.33 12.43
N VAL A 307 6.66 25.05 11.33
CA VAL A 307 7.43 25.00 10.07
C VAL A 307 8.87 25.44 10.29
N GLU A 308 9.11 26.46 11.12
CA GLU A 308 10.46 26.96 11.40
C GLU A 308 11.26 25.98 12.27
N GLY A 309 10.63 25.45 13.33
CA GLY A 309 11.27 24.50 14.24
C GLY A 309 11.49 23.11 13.64
N ASN A 310 10.75 22.75 12.58
CA ASN A 310 10.85 21.47 11.88
C ASN A 310 11.37 21.59 10.44
N ARG A 311 11.89 22.75 10.05
CA ARG A 311 12.45 22.93 8.70
C ARG A 311 13.60 21.96 8.54
N TRP A 312 13.44 21.01 7.63
CA TRP A 312 14.52 20.11 7.24
C TRP A 312 15.56 20.91 6.47
N LYS A 313 16.78 20.97 7.01
CA LYS A 313 17.92 21.68 6.38
C LYS A 313 18.94 20.74 5.77
N ASP A 314 18.72 19.42 5.88
CA ASP A 314 19.63 18.42 5.38
C ASP A 314 19.12 17.93 4.01
N GLU A 315 19.98 18.01 3.00
CA GLU A 315 19.76 17.35 1.71
C GLU A 315 20.13 15.87 1.87
N ILE A 316 19.18 14.96 1.60
CA ILE A 316 19.48 13.53 1.53
C ILE A 316 19.96 13.23 0.12
N TYR A 317 21.23 12.86 0.01
CA TYR A 317 21.79 12.27 -1.19
C TYR A 317 21.56 10.76 -1.14
N TRP A 318 20.88 10.23 -2.15
CA TRP A 318 20.70 8.80 -2.39
C TRP A 318 21.79 8.39 -3.38
N ASP A 319 22.95 7.98 -2.87
CA ASP A 319 24.04 7.45 -3.71
C ASP A 319 23.97 5.92 -3.79
#